data_AF-A0A401HQS1-F1
#
_entry.id   AF-A0A401HQS1-F1
#
_cell.length_a   1.000
_cell.length_b   1.000
_cell.length_c   1.000
_cell.angle_alpha   90.00
_cell.angle_beta   90.00
_cell.angle_gamma   90.00
#
_symmetry.space_group_name_H-M   'P 1'
#
loop_
_entity.id
_entity.type
_entity.pdbx_description
1 polymer ?
#
loop_
_entity_poly.entity_id
_entity_poly.type
_entity_poly.pdbx_seq_one_letter_code
_entity_poly.pdbx_strand_id
1 'polypeptide(L)'
;MLEPIHYDIGRICKESYKKGGRYTPNIIDSDIIKNIKPPILKIPFDSPKEVAEHLLNINRDKLYSTIELEGYNLKYLIVNVGKHLDMLDSILKDIPDLVIIGDGRRLIKRKELVQLLQKIRTSISPNSAIYFPTALPWEIPLLVYLGVDYFDYSSAYYYGSLGYYFTKNRMVLTDKDKEEIINHNIEIISQVLMEVRYCIREGILRNLVEETTVSDPYLRANYRIYEPDLRNIPLSKGKKIIVTIDETEIPEVKKIHREGEKLRVIYRYHSSTTLLF
;
A
#
# COMPACT_ATOMS: atom_id res chain seq x y z
N MET A 1 9.71 12.86 5.81
CA MET A 1 9.71 12.34 4.43
C MET A 1 8.49 12.76 3.62
N LEU A 2 7.28 12.55 4.14
CA LEU A 2 6.03 12.89 3.44
C LEU A 2 5.21 13.93 4.21
N GLU A 3 4.60 14.86 3.46
CA GLU A 3 3.62 15.84 3.94
C GLU A 3 2.24 15.49 3.37
N PRO A 4 1.27 15.10 4.21
CA PRO A 4 -0.03 14.70 3.70
C PRO A 4 -0.87 15.86 3.14
N ILE A 5 -1.55 15.62 2.02
CA ILE A 5 -2.38 16.63 1.34
C ILE A 5 -3.83 16.19 1.23
N HIS A 6 -4.07 14.93 0.89
CA HIS A 6 -5.40 14.38 0.78
C HIS A 6 -5.46 13.03 1.49
N TYR A 7 -6.50 12.86 2.28
CA TYR A 7 -6.79 11.65 3.02
C TYR A 7 -8.22 11.19 2.72
N ASP A 8 -8.30 10.03 2.08
CA ASP A 8 -9.46 9.15 2.09
C ASP A 8 -8.96 7.78 2.58
N ILE A 9 -9.47 6.67 2.05
CA ILE A 9 -8.92 5.33 2.28
C ILE A 9 -7.51 5.20 1.65
N GLY A 10 -7.24 5.95 0.59
CA GLY A 10 -5.88 6.19 0.07
C GLY A 10 -5.36 7.56 0.49
N ARG A 11 -4.06 7.79 0.31
CA ARG A 11 -3.44 9.09 0.63
C ARG A 11 -2.64 9.64 -0.54
N ILE A 12 -2.72 10.95 -0.70
CA ILE A 12 -1.78 11.72 -1.50
C ILE A 12 -0.94 12.54 -0.54
N CYS A 13 0.36 12.29 -0.54
CA CYS A 13 1.33 13.08 0.19
C CYS A 13 2.29 13.76 -0.78
N LYS A 14 2.83 14.91 -0.39
CA LYS A 14 3.94 15.58 -1.06
C LYS A 14 5.25 15.16 -0.44
N GLU A 15 6.25 14.96 -1.28
CA GLU A 15 7.62 14.75 -0.84
C GLU A 15 8.17 16.00 -0.17
N SER A 16 8.62 15.87 1.08
CA SER A 16 9.16 16.99 1.87
C SER A 16 10.70 17.06 1.83
N TYR A 17 11.36 15.97 1.42
CA TYR A 17 12.82 15.86 1.43
C TYR A 17 13.49 16.57 0.24
N LYS A 18 12.72 17.01 -0.76
CA LYS A 18 13.22 17.67 -1.97
C LYS A 18 12.37 18.89 -2.34
N LYS A 19 13.03 19.96 -2.79
CA LYS A 19 12.35 21.17 -3.25
C LYS A 19 11.56 20.88 -4.53
N GLY A 20 10.26 21.17 -4.52
CA GLY A 20 9.35 20.82 -5.63
C GLY A 20 8.97 19.34 -5.65
N GLY A 21 9.02 18.66 -4.49
CA GLY A 21 8.69 17.25 -4.33
C GLY A 21 7.38 16.82 -4.98
N ARG A 22 7.36 15.56 -5.45
CA ARG A 22 6.24 14.96 -6.19
C ARG A 22 5.15 14.46 -5.24
N TYR A 23 4.03 14.07 -5.82
CA TYR A 23 2.89 13.53 -5.08
C TYR A 23 2.86 12.00 -5.13
N THR A 24 2.67 11.37 -3.96
CA THR A 24 2.43 9.93 -3.83
C THR A 24 0.97 9.58 -4.19
N PRO A 25 0.66 8.32 -4.58
CA PRO A 25 1.61 7.27 -4.89
C PRO A 25 2.46 7.59 -6.12
N ASN A 26 3.74 7.19 -6.10
CA ASN A 26 4.70 7.53 -7.15
C ASN A 26 5.80 6.46 -7.31
N ILE A 27 6.61 6.60 -8.35
CA ILE A 27 7.86 5.86 -8.48
C ILE A 27 8.88 6.46 -7.53
N ILE A 28 9.52 5.61 -6.73
CA ILE A 28 10.55 6.00 -5.79
C ILE A 28 11.76 6.58 -6.53
N ASP A 29 12.43 7.55 -5.91
CA ASP A 29 13.65 8.13 -6.46
C ASP A 29 14.73 7.06 -6.64
N SER A 30 15.36 7.01 -7.82
CA SER A 30 16.43 6.08 -8.13
C SER A 30 17.64 6.26 -7.20
N ASP A 31 17.86 7.47 -6.69
CA ASP A 31 18.98 7.75 -5.79
C ASP A 31 18.71 7.19 -4.38
N ILE A 32 17.45 7.06 -3.97
CA ILE A 32 17.09 6.28 -2.78
C ILE A 32 17.42 4.80 -3.03
N ILE A 33 16.97 4.23 -4.14
CA ILE A 33 17.17 2.80 -4.46
C ILE A 33 18.66 2.42 -4.45
N LYS A 34 19.51 3.20 -5.13
CA LYS A 34 20.94 2.90 -5.26
C LYS A 34 21.67 2.86 -3.93
N ASN A 35 21.19 3.60 -2.93
CA ASN A 35 21.83 3.70 -1.62
C ASN A 35 21.25 2.73 -0.58
N ILE A 36 20.19 2.00 -0.91
CA ILE A 36 19.67 0.93 -0.06
C ILE A 36 20.64 -0.26 -0.09
N LYS A 37 21.01 -0.74 1.10
CA LYS A 37 21.89 -1.89 1.30
C LYS A 37 21.07 -3.05 1.87
N PRO A 38 20.47 -3.90 1.03
CA PRO A 38 19.61 -4.96 1.53
C PRO A 38 20.38 -6.03 2.29
N PRO A 39 19.73 -6.76 3.22
CA PRO A 39 20.33 -7.90 3.87
C PRO A 39 20.71 -8.99 2.85
N ILE A 40 21.76 -9.76 3.16
CA ILE A 40 22.29 -10.79 2.26
C ILE A 40 21.30 -11.96 2.17
N LEU A 41 20.72 -12.36 3.30
CA LEU A 41 19.85 -13.53 3.38
C LEU A 41 18.39 -13.09 3.48
N LYS A 42 17.60 -13.52 2.51
CA LYS A 42 16.15 -13.35 2.53
C LYS A 42 15.52 -14.38 3.47
N ILE A 43 14.56 -13.98 4.30
CA ILE A 43 13.71 -14.93 5.04
C ILE A 43 12.68 -15.51 4.04
N PRO A 44 12.67 -16.82 3.77
CA PRO A 44 11.65 -17.42 2.91
C PRO A 44 10.28 -17.35 3.60
N PHE A 45 9.23 -17.04 2.84
CA PHE A 45 7.90 -16.79 3.41
C PHE A 45 7.37 -17.91 4.33
N ASP A 46 7.54 -19.16 3.90
CA ASP A 46 6.96 -20.33 4.56
C ASP A 46 7.92 -21.01 5.57
N SER A 47 9.08 -20.41 5.86
CA SER A 47 10.10 -21.03 6.72
C SER A 47 9.61 -21.33 8.14
N PRO A 48 10.16 -22.37 8.80
CA PRO A 48 9.94 -22.60 10.23
C PRO A 48 10.32 -21.37 11.05
N LYS A 49 9.61 -21.14 12.16
CA LYS A 49 9.79 -19.93 12.99
C LYS A 49 11.23 -19.78 13.49
N GLU A 50 11.82 -20.86 13.99
CA GLU A 50 13.21 -20.90 14.46
C GLU A 50 14.20 -20.44 13.38
N VAL A 51 14.00 -20.89 12.13
CA VAL A 51 14.84 -20.48 10.99
C VAL A 51 14.61 -19.01 10.66
N ALA A 52 13.36 -18.55 10.67
CA ALA A 52 13.05 -17.14 10.44
C ALA A 52 13.70 -16.24 11.51
N GLU A 53 13.58 -16.58 12.78
CA GLU A 53 14.19 -15.84 13.89
C GLU A 53 15.72 -15.82 13.79
N HIS A 54 16.33 -16.95 13.45
CA HIS A 54 17.77 -17.02 13.24
C HIS A 54 18.23 -16.11 12.09
N LEU A 55 17.54 -16.15 10.94
CA LEU A 55 17.84 -15.28 9.81
C LEU A 55 17.59 -13.80 10.13
N LEU A 56 16.54 -13.48 10.89
CA LEU A 56 16.28 -12.11 11.33
C LEU A 56 17.42 -11.59 12.21
N ASN A 57 17.91 -12.42 13.14
CA ASN A 57 19.02 -12.06 14.02
C ASN A 57 20.32 -11.83 13.22
N ILE A 58 20.63 -12.68 12.23
CA ILE A 58 21.77 -12.47 11.33
C ILE A 58 21.67 -11.14 10.58
N ASN A 59 20.46 -10.76 10.18
CA ASN A 59 20.24 -9.57 9.37
C ASN A 59 20.05 -8.29 10.18
N ARG A 60 19.98 -8.35 11.52
CA ARG A 60 19.47 -7.27 12.39
C ARG A 60 20.11 -5.91 12.09
N ASP A 61 21.44 -5.87 11.97
CA ASP A 61 22.19 -4.62 11.74
C ASP A 61 22.06 -4.06 10.31
N LYS A 62 21.51 -4.86 9.38
CA LYS A 62 21.28 -4.49 7.98
C LYS A 62 19.82 -4.13 7.68
N LEU A 63 18.91 -4.33 8.64
CA LEU A 63 17.50 -3.97 8.48
C LEU A 63 17.31 -2.45 8.51
N TYR A 64 18.18 -1.75 9.24
CA TYR A 64 18.12 -0.31 9.46
C TYR A 64 19.35 0.38 8.89
N SER A 65 19.14 1.46 8.14
CA SER A 65 20.23 2.38 7.82
C SER A 65 19.71 3.78 7.53
N THR A 66 20.65 4.70 7.32
CA THR A 66 20.36 6.09 6.98
C THR A 66 20.98 6.40 5.62
N ILE A 67 20.24 7.11 4.77
CA ILE A 67 20.71 7.63 3.49
C ILE A 67 20.71 9.15 3.60
N GLU A 68 21.82 9.77 3.21
CA GLU A 68 21.89 11.22 3.05
C GLU A 68 21.46 11.60 1.63
N LEU A 69 20.41 12.42 1.52
CA LEU A 69 19.84 12.86 0.24
C LEU A 69 19.62 14.36 0.29
N GLU A 70 20.35 15.12 -0.53
CA GLU A 70 20.19 16.59 -0.63
C GLU A 70 20.21 17.31 0.75
N GLY A 71 21.01 16.81 1.70
CA GLY A 71 21.11 17.35 3.07
C GLY A 71 20.04 16.85 4.05
N TYR A 72 19.18 15.92 3.63
CA TYR A 72 18.19 15.22 4.47
C TYR A 72 18.68 13.80 4.81
N ASN A 73 18.68 13.46 6.11
CA ASN A 73 18.99 12.12 6.58
C ASN A 73 17.72 11.27 6.65
N LEU A 74 17.55 10.37 5.68
CA LEU A 74 16.41 9.47 5.57
C LEU A 74 16.72 8.14 6.24
N LYS A 75 15.98 7.81 7.30
CA LYS A 75 16.07 6.50 7.96
C LYS A 75 15.17 5.49 7.28
N TYR A 76 15.73 4.39 6.78
CA TYR A 76 14.92 3.31 6.21
C TYR A 76 14.96 2.05 7.06
N LEU A 77 13.88 1.27 6.95
CA LEU A 77 13.71 -0.07 7.49
C LEU A 77 13.34 -1.04 6.39
N ILE A 78 14.03 -2.16 6.29
CA ILE A 78 13.66 -3.28 5.42
C ILE A 78 12.87 -4.32 6.23
N VAL A 79 11.63 -4.57 5.82
CA VAL A 79 10.75 -5.56 6.48
C VAL A 79 10.70 -6.83 5.65
N ASN A 80 11.28 -7.90 6.17
CA ASN A 80 11.12 -9.25 5.65
C ASN A 80 11.01 -10.22 6.83
N VAL A 81 9.78 -10.62 7.16
CA VAL A 81 9.48 -11.50 8.32
C VAL A 81 8.73 -12.78 7.91
N GLY A 82 8.63 -13.05 6.60
CA GLY A 82 7.82 -14.15 6.08
C GLY A 82 6.37 -14.11 6.58
N LYS A 83 5.86 -15.26 7.06
CA LYS A 83 4.52 -15.37 7.65
C LYS A 83 4.43 -14.97 9.14
N HIS A 84 5.55 -14.66 9.80
CA HIS A 84 5.63 -14.48 11.25
C HIS A 84 5.51 -13.00 11.65
N LEU A 85 4.28 -12.47 11.61
CA LEU A 85 4.00 -11.05 11.81
C LEU A 85 4.27 -10.53 13.24
N ASP A 86 4.36 -11.44 14.21
CA ASP A 86 4.76 -11.15 15.59
C ASP A 86 6.21 -10.66 15.66
N MET A 87 7.08 -11.11 14.74
CA MET A 87 8.46 -10.67 14.67
C MET A 87 8.60 -9.18 14.30
N LEU A 88 7.55 -8.56 13.74
CA LEU A 88 7.56 -7.15 13.37
C LEU A 88 7.79 -6.22 14.58
N ASP A 89 7.27 -6.60 15.75
CA ASP A 89 7.41 -5.80 16.99
C ASP A 89 8.86 -5.73 17.45
N SER A 90 9.65 -6.76 17.14
CA SER A 90 11.07 -6.82 17.48
C SER A 90 11.94 -5.93 16.60
N ILE A 91 11.44 -5.55 15.41
CA ILE A 91 12.16 -4.69 14.48
C ILE A 91 11.67 -3.25 14.58
N LEU A 92 10.36 -2.97 14.61
CA LEU A 92 9.75 -1.62 14.66
C LEU A 92 10.00 -0.85 15.98
N LYS A 93 11.26 -0.70 16.38
CA LYS A 93 11.69 0.00 17.59
C LYS A 93 11.87 1.49 17.35
N ASP A 94 12.49 1.84 16.23
CA ASP A 94 12.71 3.22 15.80
C ASP A 94 11.72 3.59 14.70
N ILE A 95 11.24 4.84 14.73
CA ILE A 95 10.31 5.38 13.73
C ILE A 95 11.10 5.60 12.43
N PRO A 96 10.85 4.81 11.37
CA PRO A 96 11.55 4.96 10.11
C PRO A 96 10.89 6.07 9.28
N ASP A 97 11.66 6.76 8.44
CA ASP A 97 11.11 7.63 7.38
C ASP A 97 10.54 6.79 6.23
N LEU A 98 11.19 5.67 5.92
CA LEU A 98 10.84 4.79 4.80
C LEU A 98 10.83 3.33 5.24
N VAL A 99 9.73 2.62 4.99
CA VAL A 99 9.63 1.17 5.16
C VAL A 99 9.66 0.50 3.79
N ILE A 100 10.55 -0.47 3.62
CA ILE A 100 10.76 -1.20 2.37
C ILE A 100 10.24 -2.61 2.56
N ILE A 101 9.27 -3.03 1.75
CA ILE A 101 8.71 -4.36 1.82
C ILE A 101 9.61 -5.35 1.09
N GLY A 102 10.21 -6.28 1.83
CA GLY A 102 10.93 -7.42 1.28
C GLY A 102 9.97 -8.51 0.79
N ASP A 103 10.40 -9.24 -0.24
CA ASP A 103 9.64 -10.36 -0.82
C ASP A 103 8.22 -10.03 -1.30
N GLY A 104 8.01 -8.80 -1.79
CA GLY A 104 6.67 -8.32 -2.20
C GLY A 104 5.93 -9.25 -3.16
N ARG A 105 6.62 -9.83 -4.16
CA ARG A 105 6.03 -10.78 -5.13
C ARG A 105 5.44 -12.04 -4.50
N ARG A 106 6.05 -12.56 -3.42
CA ARG A 106 5.50 -13.72 -2.70
C ARG A 106 4.40 -13.27 -1.76
N LEU A 107 4.60 -12.15 -1.07
CA LEU A 107 3.68 -11.60 -0.08
C LEU A 107 2.33 -11.19 -0.69
N ILE A 108 2.31 -10.61 -1.90
CA ILE A 108 1.06 -10.11 -2.54
C ILE A 108 0.00 -11.20 -2.70
N LYS A 109 0.40 -12.48 -2.79
CA LYS A 109 -0.48 -13.65 -2.93
C LYS A 109 -0.89 -14.28 -1.61
N ARG A 110 -0.63 -13.61 -0.48
CA ARG A 110 -0.79 -14.12 0.87
C ARG A 110 -1.69 -13.18 1.67
N LYS A 111 -2.53 -13.76 2.54
CA LYS A 111 -3.43 -12.98 3.42
C LYS A 111 -2.65 -12.10 4.40
N GLU A 112 -1.44 -12.54 4.74
CA GLU A 112 -0.52 -11.85 5.64
C GLU A 112 -0.11 -10.47 5.10
N LEU A 113 -0.22 -10.21 3.79
CA LEU A 113 -0.01 -8.87 3.20
C LEU A 113 -0.84 -7.81 3.94
N VAL A 114 -2.14 -8.08 4.10
CA VAL A 114 -3.12 -7.13 4.64
C VAL A 114 -2.74 -6.81 6.08
N GLN A 115 -2.51 -7.85 6.88
CA GLN A 115 -2.16 -7.73 8.29
C GLN A 115 -0.79 -7.05 8.47
N LEU A 116 0.20 -7.37 7.62
CA LEU A 116 1.52 -6.73 7.66
C LEU A 116 1.40 -5.23 7.40
N LEU A 117 0.76 -4.83 6.30
CA LEU A 117 0.66 -3.41 5.93
C LEU A 117 -0.17 -2.61 6.93
N GLN A 118 -1.26 -3.18 7.44
CA GLN A 118 -2.04 -2.58 8.53
C GLN A 118 -1.18 -2.38 9.78
N LYS A 119 -0.47 -3.42 10.24
CA LYS A 119 0.39 -3.34 11.43
C LYS A 119 1.50 -2.31 11.26
N ILE A 120 2.16 -2.29 10.10
CA ILE A 120 3.17 -1.25 9.78
C ILE A 120 2.53 0.13 9.89
N ARG A 121 1.39 0.36 9.22
CA ARG A 121 0.72 1.68 9.18
C ARG A 121 0.23 2.15 10.55
N THR A 122 -0.16 1.26 11.44
CA THR A 122 -0.54 1.62 12.82
C THR A 122 0.66 1.90 13.72
N SER A 123 1.84 1.38 13.37
CA SER A 123 3.05 1.47 14.19
C SER A 123 4.03 2.57 13.79
N ILE A 124 3.92 3.12 12.57
CA ILE A 124 4.82 4.18 12.07
C ILE A 124 4.11 5.54 11.98
N SER A 125 4.91 6.61 11.83
CA SER A 125 4.36 7.96 11.63
C SER A 125 3.53 8.04 10.33
N PRO A 126 2.43 8.82 10.30
CA PRO A 126 1.73 9.14 9.05
C PRO A 126 2.64 9.78 7.99
N ASN A 127 3.73 10.42 8.40
CA ASN A 127 4.70 11.06 7.49
C ASN A 127 5.78 10.09 6.97
N SER A 128 5.76 8.84 7.45
CA SER A 128 6.63 7.76 6.98
C SER A 128 6.06 7.12 5.72
N ALA A 129 6.92 6.80 4.76
CA ALA A 129 6.55 6.18 3.50
C ALA A 129 6.63 4.64 3.56
N ILE A 130 5.84 3.96 2.73
CA ILE A 130 6.01 2.53 2.44
C ILE A 130 6.33 2.37 0.96
N TYR A 131 7.41 1.65 0.67
CA TYR A 131 7.85 1.25 -0.65
C TYR A 131 7.62 -0.24 -0.88
N PHE A 132 6.91 -0.57 -1.95
CA PHE A 132 6.64 -1.93 -2.37
C PHE A 132 7.31 -2.20 -3.74
N PRO A 133 8.39 -3.00 -3.78
CA PRO A 133 9.12 -3.24 -5.02
C PRO A 133 8.40 -4.22 -5.95
N THR A 134 8.67 -4.09 -7.25
CA THR A 134 8.24 -5.05 -8.29
C THR A 134 6.72 -5.30 -8.34
N ALA A 135 5.90 -4.30 -8.01
CA ALA A 135 4.45 -4.40 -8.15
C ALA A 135 4.03 -4.50 -9.62
N LEU A 136 3.01 -5.29 -9.92
CA LEU A 136 2.37 -5.33 -11.23
C LEU A 136 1.26 -4.28 -11.34
N PRO A 137 0.90 -3.83 -12.54
CA PRO A 137 -0.07 -2.75 -12.73
C PRO A 137 -1.38 -2.94 -11.95
N TRP A 138 -2.02 -4.11 -12.02
CA TRP A 138 -3.29 -4.38 -11.32
C TRP A 138 -3.17 -4.56 -9.81
N GLU A 139 -1.95 -4.73 -9.29
CA GLU A 139 -1.68 -4.85 -7.85
C GLU A 139 -1.57 -3.46 -7.19
N ILE A 140 -1.13 -2.44 -7.96
CA ILE A 140 -0.89 -1.08 -7.47
C ILE A 140 -2.13 -0.48 -6.79
N PRO A 141 -3.35 -0.51 -7.35
CA PRO A 141 -4.52 0.07 -6.69
C PRO A 141 -4.78 -0.51 -5.30
N LEU A 142 -4.72 -1.84 -5.15
CA LEU A 142 -4.92 -2.50 -3.86
C LEU A 142 -3.79 -2.14 -2.88
N LEU A 143 -2.53 -2.16 -3.33
CA LEU A 143 -1.39 -1.79 -2.50
C LEU A 143 -1.51 -0.34 -1.98
N VAL A 144 -1.92 0.60 -2.83
CA VAL A 144 -2.17 1.99 -2.43
C VAL A 144 -3.35 2.09 -1.46
N TYR A 145 -4.39 1.31 -1.67
CA TYR A 145 -5.54 1.22 -0.75
C TYR A 145 -5.16 0.65 0.62
N LEU A 146 -4.15 -0.23 0.68
CA LEU A 146 -3.51 -0.71 1.91
C LEU A 146 -2.47 0.29 2.48
N GLY A 147 -2.30 1.44 1.82
CA GLY A 147 -1.45 2.53 2.25
C GLY A 147 -0.03 2.49 1.72
N VAL A 148 0.30 1.80 0.63
CA VAL A 148 1.64 1.90 0.00
C VAL A 148 1.78 3.23 -0.74
N ASP A 149 2.96 3.86 -0.66
CA ASP A 149 3.23 5.16 -1.31
C ASP A 149 4.13 5.04 -2.54
N TYR A 150 5.07 4.11 -2.52
CA TYR A 150 6.15 4.06 -3.50
C TYR A 150 6.21 2.72 -4.22
N PHE A 151 6.55 2.81 -5.50
CA PHE A 151 6.72 1.68 -6.42
C PHE A 151 8.00 1.88 -7.25
N ASP A 152 8.32 0.89 -8.08
CA ASP A 152 9.45 0.93 -9.02
C ASP A 152 9.04 0.40 -10.40
N TYR A 153 9.97 0.42 -11.34
CA TYR A 153 9.80 -0.19 -12.67
C TYR A 153 10.45 -1.57 -12.80
N SER A 154 10.90 -2.19 -11.70
CA SER A 154 11.62 -3.46 -11.76
C SER A 154 10.77 -4.59 -12.35
N SER A 155 9.45 -4.56 -12.16
CA SER A 155 8.52 -5.50 -12.80
C SER A 155 8.49 -5.32 -14.32
N ALA A 156 8.49 -4.08 -14.82
CA ALA A 156 8.53 -3.80 -16.25
C ALA A 156 9.80 -4.36 -16.91
N TYR A 157 10.97 -4.12 -16.31
CA TYR A 157 12.25 -4.65 -16.80
C TYR A 157 12.29 -6.18 -16.74
N TYR A 158 11.96 -6.76 -15.59
CA TYR A 158 12.03 -8.20 -15.38
C TYR A 158 11.10 -8.96 -16.33
N TYR A 159 9.81 -8.63 -16.33
CA TYR A 159 8.83 -9.33 -17.15
C TYR A 159 8.96 -8.97 -18.64
N GLY A 160 9.35 -7.73 -18.96
CA GLY A 160 9.62 -7.34 -20.36
C GLY A 160 10.79 -8.11 -20.97
N SER A 161 11.86 -8.35 -20.19
CA SER A 161 12.99 -9.18 -20.66
C SER A 161 12.62 -10.63 -21.00
N LEU A 162 11.52 -11.11 -20.40
CA LEU A 162 10.94 -12.43 -20.60
C LEU A 162 9.84 -12.45 -21.67
N GLY A 163 9.58 -11.33 -22.36
CA GLY A 163 8.57 -11.25 -23.43
C GLY A 163 7.14 -10.96 -22.94
N TYR A 164 6.96 -10.57 -21.68
CA TYR A 164 5.63 -10.24 -21.16
C TYR A 164 5.30 -8.76 -21.32
N TYR A 165 4.20 -8.52 -22.00
CA TYR A 165 3.59 -7.22 -22.23
C TYR A 165 2.47 -6.96 -21.22
N PHE A 166 2.48 -5.78 -20.62
CA PHE A 166 1.50 -5.38 -19.61
C PHE A 166 0.27 -4.73 -20.23
N THR A 167 -0.85 -5.03 -19.60
CA THR A 167 -2.08 -4.22 -19.66
C THR A 167 -2.39 -3.75 -18.24
N LYS A 168 -3.41 -2.91 -18.07
CA LYS A 168 -3.90 -2.51 -16.74
C LYS A 168 -4.18 -3.71 -15.84
N ASN A 169 -4.72 -4.80 -16.42
CA ASN A 169 -5.29 -5.92 -15.66
C ASN A 169 -4.56 -7.26 -15.79
N ARG A 170 -3.66 -7.41 -16.76
CA ARG A 170 -3.03 -8.70 -17.11
C ARG A 170 -1.64 -8.51 -17.71
N MET A 171 -0.84 -9.57 -17.69
CA MET A 171 0.34 -9.75 -18.54
C MET A 171 0.00 -10.73 -19.67
N VAL A 172 0.55 -10.49 -20.86
CA VAL A 172 0.40 -11.36 -22.03
C VAL A 172 1.76 -11.58 -22.67
N LEU A 173 1.99 -12.75 -23.25
CA LEU A 173 3.20 -12.99 -24.05
C LEU A 173 3.06 -12.32 -25.41
N THR A 174 4.15 -11.79 -25.92
CA THR A 174 4.21 -11.16 -27.25
C THR A 174 5.58 -11.40 -27.90
N ASP A 175 5.60 -11.42 -29.23
CA ASP A 175 6.82 -11.57 -30.02
C ASP A 175 7.46 -10.22 -30.42
N LYS A 176 7.09 -9.15 -29.71
CA LYS A 176 7.62 -7.80 -29.94
C LYS A 176 9.08 -7.72 -29.48
N ASP A 177 9.77 -6.69 -29.92
CA ASP A 177 11.12 -6.42 -29.44
C ASP A 177 11.13 -6.14 -27.92
N LYS A 178 12.19 -6.60 -27.24
CA LYS A 178 12.29 -6.51 -25.78
C LYS A 178 12.33 -5.07 -25.27
N GLU A 179 13.00 -4.18 -26.00
CA GLU A 179 13.08 -2.77 -25.62
C GLU A 179 11.71 -2.10 -25.76
N GLU A 180 10.98 -2.41 -26.83
CA GLU A 180 9.59 -1.96 -27.02
C GLU A 180 8.68 -2.44 -25.87
N ILE A 181 8.78 -3.72 -25.50
CA ILE A 181 7.98 -4.29 -24.40
C ILE A 181 8.30 -3.59 -23.07
N ILE A 182 9.58 -3.37 -22.76
CA ILE A 182 10.00 -2.71 -21.50
C ILE A 182 9.47 -1.28 -21.45
N ASN A 183 9.65 -0.50 -22.52
CA ASN A 183 9.17 0.87 -22.60
C ASN A 183 7.65 0.96 -22.44
N HIS A 184 6.92 0.07 -23.11
CA HIS A 184 5.47 -0.05 -22.94
C HIS A 184 5.09 -0.39 -21.50
N ASN A 185 5.75 -1.36 -20.88
CA ASN A 185 5.44 -1.78 -19.51
C ASN A 185 5.67 -0.65 -18.50
N ILE A 186 6.72 0.16 -18.69
CA ILE A 186 6.99 1.38 -17.90
C ILE A 186 5.84 2.39 -18.06
N GLU A 187 5.37 2.58 -19.29
CA GLU A 187 4.25 3.48 -19.58
C GLU A 187 2.97 3.02 -18.87
N ILE A 188 2.63 1.73 -18.93
CA ILE A 188 1.45 1.19 -18.25
C ILE A 188 1.51 1.41 -16.74
N ILE A 189 2.65 1.16 -16.10
CA ILE A 189 2.82 1.44 -14.66
C ILE A 189 2.59 2.93 -14.37
N SER A 190 3.13 3.82 -15.20
CA SER A 190 2.98 5.27 -15.06
C SER A 190 1.53 5.72 -15.22
N GLN A 191 0.82 5.17 -16.20
CA GLN A 191 -0.60 5.44 -16.46
C GLN A 191 -1.47 4.98 -15.28
N VAL A 192 -1.22 3.78 -14.74
CA VAL A 192 -1.96 3.29 -13.55
C VAL A 192 -1.71 4.18 -12.34
N LEU A 193 -0.47 4.61 -12.07
CA LEU A 193 -0.20 5.54 -10.97
C LEU A 193 -0.90 6.89 -11.15
N MET A 194 -0.99 7.39 -12.39
CA MET A 194 -1.76 8.59 -12.70
C MET A 194 -3.26 8.40 -12.42
N GLU A 195 -3.84 7.29 -12.86
CA GLU A 195 -5.25 6.95 -12.61
C GLU A 195 -5.54 6.81 -11.11
N VAL A 196 -4.67 6.11 -10.36
CA VAL A 196 -4.80 5.97 -8.90
C VAL A 196 -4.80 7.34 -8.21
N ARG A 197 -3.88 8.25 -8.57
CA ARG A 197 -3.88 9.61 -8.00
C ARG A 197 -5.15 10.38 -8.35
N TYR A 198 -5.66 10.24 -9.57
CA TYR A 198 -6.95 10.82 -9.94
C TYR A 198 -8.08 10.26 -9.07
N CYS A 199 -8.18 8.94 -8.94
CA CYS A 199 -9.21 8.28 -8.15
C CYS A 199 -9.15 8.65 -6.67
N ILE A 200 -7.97 8.88 -6.09
CA ILE A 200 -7.85 9.39 -4.72
C ILE A 200 -8.44 10.79 -4.60
N ARG A 201 -8.07 11.73 -5.49
CA ARG A 201 -8.60 13.11 -5.45
C ARG A 201 -10.12 13.16 -5.58
N GLU A 202 -10.67 12.27 -6.40
CA GLU A 202 -12.11 12.17 -6.64
C GLU A 202 -12.86 11.32 -5.59
N GLY A 203 -12.14 10.68 -4.65
CA GLY A 203 -12.73 9.83 -3.60
C GLY A 203 -13.28 8.49 -4.11
N ILE A 204 -12.84 8.01 -5.27
CA ILE A 204 -13.31 6.79 -5.94
C ILE A 204 -12.25 5.67 -6.00
N LEU A 205 -11.17 5.76 -5.20
CA LEU A 205 -10.11 4.75 -5.19
C LEU A 205 -10.65 3.33 -4.98
N ARG A 206 -11.62 3.14 -4.07
CA ARG A 206 -12.23 1.83 -3.83
C ARG A 206 -12.80 1.21 -5.10
N ASN A 207 -13.45 1.99 -5.96
CA ASN A 207 -14.02 1.49 -7.21
C ASN A 207 -12.94 0.97 -8.15
N LEU A 208 -11.80 1.68 -8.24
CA LEU A 208 -10.65 1.21 -9.02
C LEU A 208 -10.08 -0.10 -8.45
N VAL A 209 -10.02 -0.24 -7.12
CA VAL A 209 -9.58 -1.48 -6.46
C VAL A 209 -10.53 -2.63 -6.78
N GLU A 210 -11.84 -2.42 -6.70
CA GLU A 210 -12.84 -3.43 -7.07
C GLU A 210 -12.72 -3.84 -8.54
N GLU A 211 -12.49 -2.87 -9.43
CA GLU A 211 -12.29 -3.10 -10.87
C GLU A 211 -11.04 -3.94 -11.15
N THR A 212 -9.90 -3.66 -10.51
CA THR A 212 -8.64 -4.35 -10.84
C THR A 212 -8.49 -5.67 -10.09
N THR A 213 -8.99 -5.77 -8.85
CA THR A 213 -8.78 -6.98 -8.02
C THR A 213 -9.47 -8.22 -8.56
N VAL A 214 -10.53 -8.08 -9.36
CA VAL A 214 -11.19 -9.24 -10.00
C VAL A 214 -10.31 -9.96 -11.02
N SER A 215 -9.18 -9.38 -11.42
CA SER A 215 -8.24 -10.01 -12.34
C SER A 215 -7.42 -11.15 -11.71
N ASP A 216 -7.30 -11.18 -10.37
CA ASP A 216 -6.50 -12.17 -9.64
C ASP A 216 -7.22 -12.60 -8.33
N PRO A 217 -7.43 -13.91 -8.10
CA PRO A 217 -8.18 -14.40 -6.94
C PRO A 217 -7.53 -14.06 -5.60
N TYR A 218 -6.20 -13.96 -5.53
CA TYR A 218 -5.50 -13.59 -4.30
C TYR A 218 -5.67 -12.11 -4.00
N LEU A 219 -5.62 -11.24 -5.01
CA LEU A 219 -5.91 -9.82 -4.83
C LEU A 219 -7.35 -9.59 -4.37
N ARG A 220 -8.30 -10.29 -5.00
CA ARG A 220 -9.70 -10.22 -4.59
C ARG A 220 -9.91 -10.71 -3.16
N ALA A 221 -9.27 -11.81 -2.78
CA ALA A 221 -9.32 -12.31 -1.41
C ALA A 221 -8.71 -11.31 -0.41
N ASN A 222 -7.54 -10.74 -0.72
CA ASN A 222 -6.88 -9.73 0.13
C ASN A 222 -7.75 -8.47 0.29
N TYR A 223 -8.39 -8.01 -0.78
CA TYR A 223 -9.35 -6.91 -0.70
C TYR A 223 -10.51 -7.22 0.25
N ARG A 224 -11.11 -8.41 0.14
CA ARG A 224 -12.26 -8.81 0.98
C ARG A 224 -11.91 -8.97 2.46
N ILE A 225 -10.67 -9.34 2.77
CA ILE A 225 -10.19 -9.49 4.16
C ILE A 225 -9.81 -8.14 4.76
N TYR A 226 -9.50 -7.14 3.93
CA TYR A 226 -9.08 -5.84 4.41
C TYR A 226 -10.25 -5.04 4.99
N GLU A 227 -10.11 -4.67 6.26
CA GLU A 227 -11.01 -3.78 6.96
C GLU A 227 -10.31 -2.44 7.20
N PRO A 228 -10.62 -1.39 6.41
CA PRO A 228 -10.05 -0.08 6.64
C PRO A 228 -10.67 0.56 7.90
N ASP A 229 -9.86 1.40 8.55
CA ASP A 229 -10.34 2.20 9.68
C ASP A 229 -11.37 3.23 9.19
N LEU A 230 -12.63 3.02 9.60
CA LEU A 230 -13.75 3.89 9.24
C LEU A 230 -13.52 5.35 9.63
N ARG A 231 -12.65 5.65 10.61
CA ARG A 231 -12.31 7.03 10.98
C ARG A 231 -11.65 7.79 9.84
N ASN A 232 -10.89 7.11 8.99
CA ASN A 232 -10.13 7.72 7.89
C ASN A 232 -10.97 7.98 6.63
N ILE A 233 -12.21 7.50 6.60
CA ILE A 233 -13.12 7.68 5.47
C ILE A 233 -13.82 9.04 5.60
N PRO A 234 -13.84 9.91 4.59
CA PRO A 234 -14.56 11.18 4.68
C PRO A 234 -16.07 10.94 4.75
N LEU A 235 -16.77 11.79 5.50
CA LEU A 235 -18.24 11.72 5.64
C LEU A 235 -18.98 12.11 4.36
N SER A 236 -18.36 12.96 3.55
CA SER A 236 -18.89 13.43 2.26
C SER A 236 -17.80 13.35 1.20
N LYS A 237 -18.16 12.88 0.02
CA LYS A 237 -17.28 12.83 -1.15
C LYS A 237 -17.88 13.69 -2.27
N GLY A 238 -17.02 14.25 -3.12
CA GLY A 238 -17.46 15.06 -4.27
C GLY A 238 -18.28 14.25 -5.28
N LYS A 239 -17.98 12.95 -5.42
CA LYS A 239 -18.76 12.02 -6.24
C LYS A 239 -19.71 11.16 -5.40
N LYS A 240 -20.79 10.73 -6.04
CA LYS A 240 -21.72 9.75 -5.47
C LYS A 240 -20.98 8.44 -5.19
N ILE A 241 -21.34 7.80 -4.08
CA ILE A 241 -20.83 6.47 -3.74
C ILE A 241 -21.39 5.49 -4.77
N ILE A 242 -20.50 4.85 -5.53
CA ILE A 242 -20.87 3.78 -6.46
C ILE A 242 -20.67 2.45 -5.73
N VAL A 243 -21.76 1.73 -5.57
CA VAL A 243 -21.81 0.42 -4.94
C VAL A 243 -21.85 -0.62 -6.06
N THR A 244 -20.96 -1.62 -6.04
CA THR A 244 -20.86 -2.62 -7.12
C THR A 244 -21.08 -4.05 -6.62
N ILE A 245 -20.03 -4.72 -6.13
CA ILE A 245 -20.04 -6.17 -5.87
C ILE A 245 -20.21 -6.47 -4.37
N ASP A 246 -19.65 -5.65 -3.48
CA ASP A 246 -19.59 -5.89 -2.03
C ASP A 246 -20.57 -4.99 -1.27
N GLU A 247 -21.82 -4.89 -1.77
CA GLU A 247 -22.69 -3.74 -1.51
C GLU A 247 -22.90 -3.34 -0.05
N THR A 248 -23.08 -4.32 0.85
CA THR A 248 -23.28 -4.09 2.29
C THR A 248 -21.97 -4.01 3.06
N GLU A 249 -20.90 -4.55 2.48
CA GLU A 249 -19.62 -4.71 3.15
C GLU A 249 -18.65 -3.55 2.90
N ILE A 250 -18.98 -2.65 1.96
CA ILE A 250 -18.10 -1.54 1.64
C ILE A 250 -17.95 -0.56 2.82
N PRO A 251 -16.74 -0.02 3.04
CA PRO A 251 -16.45 0.79 4.21
C PRO A 251 -17.28 2.07 4.33
N GLU A 252 -17.61 2.74 3.22
CA GLU A 252 -18.46 3.93 3.24
C GLU A 252 -19.86 3.63 3.74
N VAL A 253 -20.44 2.50 3.32
CA VAL A 253 -21.77 2.04 3.74
C VAL A 253 -21.75 1.66 5.21
N LYS A 254 -20.73 0.90 5.67
CA LYS A 254 -20.55 0.57 7.09
C LYS A 254 -20.45 1.83 7.96
N LYS A 255 -19.71 2.84 7.51
CA LYS A 255 -19.59 4.12 8.23
C LYS A 255 -20.94 4.84 8.34
N ILE A 256 -21.69 4.94 7.25
CA ILE A 256 -23.02 5.58 7.24
C ILE A 256 -23.97 4.87 8.22
N HIS A 257 -24.01 3.53 8.21
CA HIS A 257 -24.83 2.77 9.15
C HIS A 257 -24.44 3.04 10.60
N ARG A 258 -23.13 2.99 10.91
CA ARG A 258 -22.61 3.25 12.27
C ARG A 258 -22.98 4.64 12.78
N GLU A 259 -22.83 5.69 11.96
CA GLU A 259 -23.17 7.06 12.37
C GLU A 259 -24.69 7.28 12.43
N GLY A 260 -25.46 6.65 11.54
CA GLY A 260 -26.92 6.66 11.59
C GLY A 260 -27.49 6.00 12.84
N GLU A 261 -26.90 4.90 13.31
CA GLU A 261 -27.26 4.26 14.57
C GLU A 261 -26.96 5.13 15.78
N LYS A 262 -25.78 5.79 15.83
CA LYS A 262 -25.46 6.74 16.90
C LYS A 262 -26.47 7.87 16.99
N LEU A 263 -26.87 8.45 15.86
CA LEU A 263 -27.91 9.47 15.81
C LEU A 263 -29.22 8.94 16.37
N ARG A 264 -29.66 7.74 15.95
CA ARG A 264 -30.89 7.11 16.50
C ARG A 264 -30.83 6.90 18.01
N VAL A 265 -29.67 6.54 18.57
CA VAL A 265 -29.49 6.40 20.03
C VAL A 265 -29.60 7.75 20.73
N ILE A 266 -28.97 8.81 20.21
CA ILE A 266 -29.05 10.17 20.77
C ILE A 266 -30.51 10.67 20.79
N TYR A 267 -31.26 10.49 19.70
CA TYR A 267 -32.67 10.88 19.64
C TYR A 267 -33.55 10.05 20.59
N ARG A 268 -33.25 8.77 20.84
CA ARG A 268 -33.93 7.97 21.87
C ARG A 268 -33.66 8.50 23.27
N TYR A 269 -32.43 8.91 23.59
CA TYR A 269 -32.11 9.50 24.89
C TYR A 269 -32.84 10.82 25.10
N HIS A 270 -32.87 11.71 24.10
CA HIS A 270 -33.60 12.98 24.20
C HIS A 270 -35.12 12.81 24.31
N SER A 271 -35.71 11.90 23.55
CA SER A 271 -37.15 11.60 23.68
C SER A 271 -37.50 10.92 25.02
N SER A 272 -36.56 10.23 25.66
CA SER A 272 -36.75 9.65 26.99
C SER A 272 -36.56 10.67 28.13
N THR A 273 -35.84 11.77 27.90
CA THR A 273 -35.66 12.85 28.91
C THR A 273 -36.78 13.87 28.89
N THR A 274 -37.60 13.93 27.82
CA THR A 274 -38.77 14.82 27.74
C THR A 274 -40.04 14.21 28.38
N LEU A 275 -39.97 12.98 28.91
CA LEU A 275 -41.07 12.29 29.59
C LEU A 275 -40.98 12.30 31.13
N LEU A 276 -40.13 13.15 31.71
CA LEU A 276 -40.05 13.43 33.14
C LEU A 276 -40.34 14.91 33.40
N PHE A 277 -41.58 15.33 33.19
CA PHE A 277 -42.21 16.51 33.79
C PHE A 277 -43.70 16.24 33.97
#